data_AF-A0A6P1W912-F1
#
_entry.id   AF-A0A6P1W912-F1
#
_cell.length_a   1.000
_cell.length_b   1.000
_cell.length_c   1.000
_cell.angle_alpha   90.00
_cell.angle_beta   90.00
_cell.angle_gamma   90.00
#
_symmetry.space_group_name_H-M   'P 1'
#
loop_
_entity.id
_entity.type
_entity.pdbx_description
1 polymer ?
#
loop_
_entity_poly.entity_id
_entity_poly.type
_entity_poly.pdbx_seq_one_letter_code
_entity_poly.pdbx_strand_id
1 'polypeptide(L)' 'MRPEGHRFFDLVRWGIAEQEITKYLAKETPRRKLIFTGVSFTKGKCEYQPIPDYAIKQSYKDGKPTLKQNEGY' A
#
# COMPACT_ATOMS: atom_id res chain seq x y z
N MET A 1 3.87 19.75 -5.55
CA MET A 1 4.23 18.46 -6.19
C MET A 1 3.23 18.20 -7.30
N ARG A 2 3.68 18.04 -8.55
CA ARG A 2 2.77 17.80 -9.68
C ARG A 2 2.13 16.40 -9.56
N PRO A 3 0.86 16.23 -9.97
CA PRO A 3 0.14 14.96 -9.89
C PRO A 3 0.58 13.99 -11.00
N GLU A 4 1.87 13.64 -11.02
CA GLU A 4 2.49 12.73 -12.01
C GLU A 4 2.66 11.31 -11.44
N GLY A 5 2.06 11.01 -10.28
CA GLY A 5 2.06 9.66 -9.70
C GLY A 5 3.35 9.23 -8.98
N HIS A 6 4.45 9.97 -9.09
CA HIS A 6 5.75 9.58 -8.52
C HIS A 6 5.84 9.62 -6.99
N ARG A 7 5.06 10.49 -6.33
CA ARG A 7 5.21 10.78 -4.88
C ARG A 7 5.16 9.53 -4.02
N PHE A 8 4.19 8.67 -4.28
CA PHE A 8 4.01 7.47 -3.48
C PHE A 8 5.22 6.53 -3.60
N PHE A 9 5.67 6.28 -4.83
CA PHE A 9 6.81 5.41 -5.10
C PHE A 9 8.12 5.94 -4.51
N ASP A 10 8.34 7.26 -4.55
CA ASP A 10 9.51 7.88 -3.92
C ASP A 10 9.50 7.71 -2.39
N LEU A 11 8.34 7.90 -1.76
CA LEU A 11 8.19 7.72 -0.32
C LEU A 11 8.46 6.28 0.13
N VAL A 12 7.98 5.29 -0.64
CA VAL A 12 8.24 3.86 -0.40
C VAL A 12 9.72 3.56 -0.61
N ARG A 13 10.31 4.04 -1.71
CA ARG A 13 11.74 3.87 -2.03
C ARG A 13 12.66 4.47 -0.96
N TRP A 14 12.27 5.58 -0.35
CA TRP A 14 13.01 6.22 0.74
C TRP A 14 12.70 5.64 2.12
N GLY A 15 11.72 4.72 2.24
CA GLY A 15 11.35 4.11 3.51
C GLY A 15 10.63 5.04 4.49
N ILE A 16 10.10 6.18 4.02
CA ILE A 16 9.43 7.21 4.84
C ILE A 16 7.93 7.34 4.56
N ALA A 17 7.35 6.36 3.84
CA ALA A 17 5.94 6.38 3.45
C ALA A 17 4.98 6.45 4.64
N GLU A 18 5.20 5.62 5.67
CA GLU A 18 4.36 5.61 6.88
C GLU A 18 4.32 6.99 7.56
N GLN A 19 5.50 7.60 7.76
CA GLN A 19 5.62 8.90 8.44
C GLN A 19 4.90 10.01 7.67
N GLU A 20 5.16 10.11 6.37
CA GLU A 20 4.62 11.19 5.54
C GLU A 20 3.12 11.03 5.27
N ILE A 21 2.63 9.80 5.05
CA ILE A 21 1.21 9.52 4.84
C ILE A 21 0.42 9.72 6.13
N THR A 22 0.93 9.24 7.27
CA THR A 22 0.27 9.44 8.58
C THR A 22 0.18 10.92 8.92
N LYS A 23 1.24 11.70 8.68
CA LYS A 23 1.25 13.16 8.84
C LYS A 23 0.23 13.85 7.92
N TYR A 24 0.10 13.39 6.68
CA TYR A 24 -0.90 13.90 5.74
C TYR A 24 -2.33 13.58 6.22
N LEU A 25 -2.60 12.34 6.64
CA LEU A 25 -3.90 11.93 7.17
C LEU A 25 -4.26 12.75 8.41
N ALA A 26 -3.35 12.94 9.37
CA ALA A 26 -3.61 13.77 10.55
C ALA A 26 -4.01 15.22 10.19
N LYS A 27 -3.40 15.78 9.14
CA LYS A 27 -3.69 17.13 8.65
C LYS A 27 -5.01 17.23 7.89
N GLU A 28 -5.34 16.24 7.06
CA GLU A 28 -6.50 16.29 6.16
C GLU A 28 -7.76 15.64 6.73
N THR A 29 -7.66 14.71 7.69
CA THR A 29 -8.82 14.10 8.36
C THR A 29 -9.79 15.14 8.93
N PRO A 30 -9.35 16.21 9.62
CA PRO A 30 -10.27 17.25 10.09
C PRO A 30 -11.02 17.97 8.96
N ARG A 31 -10.40 18.07 7.78
CA ARG A 31 -10.92 18.79 6.60
C ARG A 31 -11.84 17.91 5.74
N ARG A 32 -11.59 16.60 5.72
CA ARG A 32 -12.27 15.62 4.85
C ARG A 32 -12.71 14.40 5.65
N LYS A 33 -13.39 14.64 6.78
CA LYS A 33 -13.81 13.59 7.72
C LYS A 33 -14.53 12.42 7.06
N LEU A 34 -15.42 12.70 6.10
CA LEU A 34 -16.18 11.65 5.39
C LEU A 34 -15.29 10.62 4.67
N ILE A 35 -14.09 11.02 4.22
CA ILE A 35 -13.21 10.18 3.41
C ILE A 35 -12.13 9.52 4.27
N PHE A 36 -11.63 10.23 5.29
CA PHE A 36 -10.44 9.80 6.04
C PHE A 36 -10.72 9.28 7.45
N THR A 37 -11.97 9.25 7.91
CA THR A 37 -12.31 8.62 9.20
C THR A 37 -11.99 7.13 9.16
N GLY A 38 -11.16 6.66 10.09
CA GLY A 38 -10.74 5.26 10.18
C GLY A 38 -9.64 4.84 9.20
N VAL A 39 -9.17 5.75 8.34
CA VAL A 39 -8.07 5.46 7.40
C VAL A 39 -6.74 5.48 8.15
N SER A 40 -5.93 4.43 7.96
CA SER A 40 -4.59 4.31 8.51
C SER A 40 -3.64 3.70 7.50
N PHE A 41 -2.35 4.00 7.65
CA PHE A 41 -1.28 3.38 6.87
C PHE A 41 -0.56 2.37 7.76
N THR A 42 -0.47 1.11 7.32
CA THR A 42 0.23 0.04 8.04
C THR A 42 1.55 -0.27 7.35
N LYS A 43 2.65 -0.07 8.06
CA LYS A 43 3.98 -0.42 7.56
C LYS A 43 4.11 -1.92 7.30
N GLY A 44 4.78 -2.27 6.21
CA GLY A 44 4.96 -3.65 5.73
C GLY A 44 3.70 -4.24 5.10
N LYS A 45 2.69 -3.44 4.78
CA LYS A 45 1.44 -3.89 4.12
C LYS A 45 0.95 -2.88 3.09
N CYS A 46 0.95 -1.60 3.43
CA CYS A 46 0.38 -0.55 2.59
C CYS A 46 1.35 -0.03 1.52
N GLU A 47 2.62 -0.44 1.54
CA GLU A 47 3.67 -0.05 0.60
C GLU A 47 3.49 -0.67 -0.80
N TYR A 48 2.92 -1.87 -0.85
CA TYR A 48 2.76 -2.64 -2.08
C TYR A 48 1.32 -3.09 -2.26
N GLN A 49 0.85 -3.03 -3.50
CA GLN A 49 -0.44 -3.62 -3.84
C GLN A 49 -0.36 -5.15 -3.68
N PRO A 50 -1.41 -5.79 -3.15
CA PRO A 50 -1.45 -7.24 -3.07
C PRO A 50 -1.35 -7.88 -4.45
N ILE A 51 -0.69 -9.02 -4.50
CA ILE A 51 -0.73 -9.87 -5.69
C ILE A 51 -2.17 -10.38 -5.83
N PRO A 52 -2.82 -10.23 -7.00
CA PRO A 52 -4.18 -10.72 -7.20
C PRO A 52 -4.29 -12.23 -6.97
N ASP A 53 -5.30 -12.68 -6.23
CA ASP A 53 -5.54 -14.09 -5.94
C ASP A 53 -5.63 -14.95 -7.21
N TYR A 54 -6.20 -14.40 -8.28
CA TYR A 54 -6.26 -15.09 -9.57
C TYR A 54 -4.86 -15.41 -10.10
N ALA A 55 -3.91 -14.47 -10.00
CA ALA A 55 -2.53 -14.70 -10.42
C ALA A 55 -1.85 -15.78 -9.57
N ILE A 56 -2.08 -15.78 -8.25
CA ILE A 56 -1.57 -16.83 -7.35
C ILE A 56 -2.13 -18.20 -7.75
N LYS A 57 -3.45 -18.29 -8.00
CA LYS A 57 -4.11 -19.53 -8.43
C LYS A 57 -3.61 -20.05 -9.78
N GLN A 58 -3.33 -19.16 -10.74
CA GLN A 58 -2.78 -19.53 -12.04
C GLN A 58 -1.29 -19.91 -11.97
N SER A 59 -0.60 -19.57 -10.89
CA SER A 59 0.83 -19.87 -10.70
C SER A 59 1.12 -21.30 -10.23
N TYR A 60 0.09 -22.12 -10.02
CA TYR A 60 0.27 -23.48 -9.50
C TYR A 60 1.03 -24.35 -10.51
N LYS A 61 2.13 -24.93 -10.04
CA LYS A 61 2.92 -25.92 -10.76
C LYS A 61 3.22 -27.07 -9.79
N ASP A 62 2.99 -28.30 -10.22
CA ASP A 62 3.22 -29.51 -9.41
C ASP A 62 2.52 -29.46 -8.03
N GLY A 63 1.30 -28.90 -8.00
CA GLY A 63 0.47 -28.80 -6.79
C GLY A 63 0.86 -27.68 -5.82
N LYS A 64 1.86 -26.84 -6.15
CA LYS A 64 2.27 -25.70 -5.32
C LYS A 64 2.24 -24.38 -6.10
N PRO A 65 1.79 -23.27 -5.50
CA PRO A 65 1.89 -21.97 -6.14
C PRO A 65 3.36 -21.56 -6.29
N THR A 66 3.73 -21.05 -7.46
CA THR A 66 5.06 -20.50 -7.70
C THR A 66 5.16 -19.01 -7.31
N LEU A 67 4.03 -18.32 -7.24
CA LEU A 67 3.94 -16.96 -6.70
C LEU A 67 3.61 -17.00 -5.20
N LYS A 68 4.38 -16.28 -4.40
CA LYS A 68 4.12 -16.03 -2.97
C LYS A 68 3.59 -14.61 -2.80
N GLN A 69 2.56 -14.45 -1.99
CA GLN A 69 1.98 -13.15 -1.63
C GLN A 69 3.01 -12.26 -0.91
N ASN A 70 2.80 -10.94 -0.99
CA ASN A 70 3.57 -9.95 -0.22
C ASN A 70 3.48 -10.25 1.28
N GLU A 71 4.54 -9.91 2.01
CA GLU A 71 4.53 -10.02 3.47
C GLU A 71 3.42 -9.13 4.06
N GLY A 72 2.67 -9.63 5.05
CA GLY A 72 1.59 -8.88 5.71
C GLY A 72 0.23 -8.88 5.01
N TYR A 73 0.06 -9.66 3.94
CA TYR A 73 -1.22 -9.85 3.23
C TYR A 73 -1.79 -11.26 3.36
#